data_AF-A0A0G0YYJ5-F1
#
_entry.id   AF-A0A0G0YYJ5-F1
#
_cell.length_a   1.000
_cell.length_b   1.000
_cell.length_c   1.000
_cell.angle_alpha   90.00
_cell.angle_beta   90.00
_cell.angle_gamma   90.00
#
_symmetry.space_group_name_H-M   'P 1'
#
loop_
_entity.id
_entity.type
_entity.pdbx_description
1 polymer ?
#
loop_
_entity_poly.entity_id
_entity_poly.type
_entity_poly.pdbx_seq_one_letter_code
_entity_poly.pdbx_strand_id
1 'polypeptide(L)' 'MPLLCGVPVPAQVGSILTETGGLTSHAAIVARELKKPCVVGIKNLIATLKDGDLVEVDADKGVVKIVK' A
#
# COMPACT_ATOMS: atom_id res chain seq x y z
N MET A 1 -0.35 -16.13 -11.93
CA MET A 1 -1.36 -15.40 -11.14
C MET A 1 -0.81 -15.17 -9.74
N PRO A 2 -0.49 -13.93 -9.33
CA PRO A 2 0.07 -13.67 -8.02
C PRO A 2 -1.04 -13.69 -6.96
N LEU A 3 -1.11 -14.80 -6.25
CA LEU A 3 -1.82 -14.96 -4.99
C LEU A 3 -0.99 -14.31 -3.88
N LEU A 4 -1.44 -13.16 -3.36
CA LEU A 4 -1.14 -12.74 -1.99
C LEU A 4 -2.48 -12.60 -1.24
N CYS A 5 -3.07 -13.75 -0.90
CA CYS A 5 -4.24 -13.88 -0.04
C CYS A 5 -3.92 -14.74 1.21
N GLY A 6 -2.66 -14.71 1.69
CA GLY A 6 -2.22 -15.65 2.73
C GLY A 6 -1.21 -15.12 3.74
N VAL A 7 -0.91 -13.82 3.76
CA VAL A 7 -0.01 -13.24 4.77
C VAL A 7 -0.85 -12.38 5.72
N PRO A 8 -0.81 -12.62 7.04
CA PRO A 8 -1.47 -11.75 8.00
C PRO A 8 -0.83 -10.37 7.88
N VAL A 9 -1.61 -9.37 7.45
CA VAL A 9 -1.16 -7.97 7.46
C VAL A 9 -0.91 -7.62 8.92
N PRO A 10 0.33 -7.32 9.35
CA PRO A 10 0.58 -6.99 10.74
C PRO A 10 -0.17 -5.70 11.08
N ALA A 11 -0.85 -5.66 12.22
CA ALA A 11 -1.59 -4.48 12.69
C ALA A 11 -0.72 -3.21 12.82
N GLN A 12 0.61 -3.37 12.77
CA GLN A 12 1.62 -2.31 12.81
C GLN A 12 1.86 -1.63 11.46
N VAL A 13 1.13 -1.98 10.39
CA VAL A 13 1.24 -1.28 9.11
C VAL A 13 0.57 0.10 9.20
N GLY A 14 1.35 1.14 8.89
CA GLY A 14 0.87 2.53 8.80
C GLY A 14 0.04 2.79 7.53
N SER A 15 0.43 2.16 6.42
CA SER A 15 -0.17 2.34 5.09
C SER A 15 0.05 1.12 4.20
N ILE A 16 -0.93 0.79 3.36
CA ILE A 16 -0.84 -0.33 2.41
C ILE A 16 -0.58 0.23 1.01
N LEU A 17 0.54 -0.14 0.42
CA LEU A 17 0.90 0.25 -0.95
C LEU A 17 0.96 -0.99 -1.82
N THR A 18 0.39 -0.94 -3.02
CA THR A 18 0.38 -2.10 -3.93
C THR A 18 0.62 -1.67 -5.37
N GLU A 19 1.51 -2.39 -6.07
CA GLU A 19 1.77 -2.13 -7.48
C GLU A 19 0.71 -2.69 -8.41
N THR A 20 0.17 -3.85 -8.03
CA THR A 20 -0.81 -4.58 -8.82
C THR A 20 -2.11 -4.69 -8.05
N GLY A 21 -3.22 -4.35 -8.68
CA GLY A 21 -4.54 -4.31 -8.05
C GLY A 21 -5.20 -2.94 -8.21
N GLY A 22 -6.52 -2.92 -8.14
CA GLY A 22 -7.34 -1.70 -8.29
C GLY A 22 -8.01 -1.29 -6.99
N LEU A 23 -8.67 -0.13 -7.00
CA LEU A 23 -9.38 0.45 -5.84
C LEU A 23 -10.45 -0.49 -5.24
N THR A 24 -10.90 -1.47 -6.01
CA THR A 24 -11.91 -2.48 -5.64
C THR A 24 -11.33 -3.85 -5.29
N SER A 25 -10.00 -4.00 -5.21
CA SER A 25 -9.39 -5.27 -4.80
C SER A 25 -9.59 -5.57 -3.32
N HIS A 26 -9.52 -6.85 -2.95
CA HIS A 26 -9.60 -7.32 -1.55
C HIS A 26 -8.69 -6.52 -0.61
N ALA A 27 -7.48 -6.18 -1.06
CA ALA A 27 -6.53 -5.37 -0.30
C ALA A 27 -7.07 -3.97 0.05
N ALA A 28 -7.76 -3.30 -0.88
CA ALA A 28 -8.31 -1.96 -0.66
C ALA A 28 -9.53 -1.99 0.28
N ILE A 29 -10.37 -3.02 0.19
CA ILE A 29 -11.52 -3.21 1.08
C ILE A 29 -11.05 -3.46 2.51
N VAL A 30 -10.13 -4.41 2.70
CA VAL A 30 -9.56 -4.74 4.01
C VAL A 30 -8.84 -3.53 4.63
N ALA A 31 -8.11 -2.75 3.83
CA ALA A 31 -7.47 -1.53 4.33
C ALA A 31 -8.47 -0.49 4.83
N ARG A 32 -9.60 -0.32 4.14
CA ARG A 32 -10.68 0.58 4.56
C ARG A 32 -11.34 0.11 5.85
N GLU A 33 -11.54 -1.20 6.01
CA GLU A 33 -12.05 -1.78 7.27
C GLU A 33 -11.07 -1.57 8.43
N LEU A 34 -9.77 -1.68 8.17
CA LEU A 34 -8.72 -1.41 9.15
C LEU A 34 -8.51 0.10 9.41
N LYS A 35 -9.24 0.98 8.72
CA LYS A 35 -9.08 2.44 8.75
C LYS A 35 -7.64 2.88 8.46
N LYS A 36 -6.96 2.16 7.56
CA LYS A 36 -5.58 2.46 7.14
C LYS A 36 -5.56 3.06 5.74
N PRO A 37 -4.67 4.04 5.48
CA PRO A 37 -4.44 4.57 4.15
C PRO A 37 -3.97 3.45 3.20
N CYS A 38 -4.60 3.37 2.03
CA CYS A 38 -4.27 2.37 1.00
C CYS A 38 -4.13 3.04 -0.35
N VAL A 39 -3.03 2.75 -1.05
CA VAL A 39 -2.78 3.20 -2.41
C VAL A 39 -2.45 1.99 -3.27
N VAL A 40 -3.15 1.87 -4.39
CA VAL A 40 -3.06 0.73 -5.31
C VAL A 40 -2.76 1.21 -6.72
N GLY A 41 -2.09 0.37 -7.50
CA GLY A 41 -1.74 0.67 -8.90
C GLY A 41 -0.50 1.58 -9.04
N ILE A 42 0.39 1.59 -8.05
CA ILE A 42 1.63 2.37 -8.13
C ILE A 42 2.61 1.64 -9.06
N LYS A 43 3.00 2.26 -10.16
CA LYS A 43 4.03 1.69 -11.04
C LYS A 43 5.41 1.85 -10.41
N ASN A 44 6.24 0.81 -10.45
CA ASN A 44 7.63 0.84 -9.98
C ASN A 44 7.78 1.18 -8.48
N LEU A 45 6.81 0.84 -7.62
CA LEU A 45 6.89 1.07 -6.18
C LEU A 45 8.10 0.37 -5.56
N ILE A 46 8.29 -0.93 -5.79
CA ILE A 46 9.39 -1.71 -5.16
C ILE A 46 10.77 -1.32 -5.70
N ALA A 47 10.83 -0.74 -6.90
CA ALA A 47 12.07 -0.21 -7.45
C ALA A 47 12.42 1.18 -6.86
N THR A 48 11.40 1.90 -6.37
CA THR A 48 11.52 3.30 -5.92
C THR A 48 11.65 3.40 -4.40
N LEU A 49 10.90 2.59 -3.65
CA LEU A 49 11.01 2.47 -2.20
C LEU A 49 12.04 1.40 -1.84
N LYS A 50 12.93 1.71 -0.90
CA LYS A 50 13.79 0.71 -0.27
C LYS A 50 13.46 0.57 1.21
N ASP A 51 13.82 -0.56 1.77
CA ASP A 51 13.71 -0.79 3.20
C ASP A 51 14.53 0.26 3.97
N GLY A 52 13.86 1.00 4.86
CA GLY A 52 14.45 2.07 5.65
C GLY A 52 14.17 3.49 5.15
N ASP A 53 13.56 3.67 3.97
CA ASP A 53 13.09 4.98 3.52
C ASP A 53 11.85 5.43 4.30
N LEU A 54 11.87 6.66 4.80
CA LEU A 54 10.68 7.33 5.31
C LEU A 54 9.81 7.76 4.14
N VAL A 55 8.54 7.35 4.15
CA VAL A 55 7.57 7.69 3.12
C VAL A 55 6.32 8.31 3.72
N GLU A 56 5.88 9.41 3.12
CA GLU A 56 4.57 9.99 3.31
C GLU A 56 3.60 9.41 2.30
N VAL A 57 2.49 8.88 2.80
CA VAL A 57 1.42 8.30 1.98
C VAL A 57 0.15 9.11 2.18
N ASP A 58 -0.30 9.75 1.11
CA ASP A 58 -1.59 10.43 1.04
C ASP A 58 -2.57 9.52 0.29
N ALA A 59 -3.41 8.81 1.02
CA ALA A 59 -4.40 7.90 0.45
C ALA A 59 -5.63 8.61 -0.15
N ASP A 60 -5.85 9.89 0.20
CA ASP A 60 -6.97 10.67 -0.33
C ASP A 60 -6.66 11.11 -1.76
N LYS A 61 -5.41 11.52 -2.00
CA LYS A 61 -4.90 11.90 -3.33
C LYS A 61 -4.24 10.74 -4.09
N GLY A 62 -3.98 9.61 -3.43
CA GLY A 62 -3.24 8.49 -3.99
C GLY A 62 -1.77 8.82 -4.29
N VAL A 63 -1.16 9.70 -3.50
CA VAL A 63 0.21 10.20 -3.71
C VAL A 63 1.13 9.62 -2.65
N VAL A 64 2.28 9.09 -3.07
CA VAL A 64 3.35 8.66 -2.18
C VAL A 64 4.57 9.55 -2.40
N LYS A 65 5.14 10.08 -1.32
CA LYS A 65 6.35 10.89 -1.32
C LYS A 65 7.41 10.27 -0.41
N ILE A 66 8.66 10.31 -0.84
CA ILE A 66 9.79 9.88 -0.01
C ILE A 66 10.32 11.10 0.74
N VAL A 67 10.36 11.02 2.05
CA VAL A 67 10.84 12.03 3.00
C VAL A 67 11.97 11.44 3.82
N LYS A 68 13.10 11.14 3.15
CA LYS A 68 14.43 10.80 3.71
C LYS A 68 14.48 10.10 5.08
#